data_AF-D7BPB5-F1
#
_entry.id   AF-D7BPB5-F1
#
_cell.length_a   1.000
_cell.length_b   1.000
_cell.length_c   1.000
_cell.angle_alpha   90.00
_cell.angle_beta   90.00
_cell.angle_gamma   90.00
#
_symmetry.space_group_name_H-M   'P 1'
#
loop_
_entity.id
_entity.type
_entity.pdbx_description
1 polymer ?
#
loop_
_entity_poly.entity_id
_entity_poly.type
_entity_poly.pdbx_seq_one_letter_code
_entity_poly.pdbx_strand_id
1 'polypeptide(L)'
;MGQMKLFKTYKEQVELLGQRGMQIDNSEHAEKLLAQLNYYRLSGYWYPMRRFSPQNGIAQDEFVDGASFDLVVALYEFDERLRHSVFIELDRVELAIRTRLGHELGRLDPLIYLDPQRLGARASQRGKGERTLPVPGVGGLQRWRRDGRRRRLQP
;
A
#
# COMPACT_ATOMS: atom_id res chain seq x y z
N MET A 1 15.01 -0.97 -27.18
CA MET A 1 15.25 0.03 -26.10
C MET A 1 13.89 0.54 -25.66
N GLY A 2 13.49 0.34 -24.41
CA GLY A 2 12.23 0.86 -23.90
C GLY A 2 12.26 2.38 -23.93
N GLN A 3 11.40 2.98 -24.74
CA GLN A 3 11.27 4.43 -24.83
C GLN A 3 10.92 4.97 -23.44
N MET A 4 11.68 5.96 -22.94
CA MET A 4 11.37 6.59 -21.67
C MET A 4 9.99 7.26 -21.80
N LYS A 5 9.05 6.87 -20.93
CA LYS A 5 7.75 7.54 -20.86
C LYS A 5 7.98 8.95 -20.34
N LEU A 6 7.87 9.93 -21.24
CA LEU A 6 7.98 11.34 -20.91
C LEU A 6 6.89 11.72 -19.91
N PHE A 7 7.23 12.65 -19.02
CA PHE A 7 6.27 13.29 -18.14
C PHE A 7 5.11 13.88 -18.94
N LYS A 8 3.89 13.74 -18.40
CA LYS A 8 2.66 14.34 -18.95
C LYS A 8 1.92 15.03 -17.82
N THR A 9 1.53 16.27 -18.06
CA THR A 9 0.58 17.03 -17.23
C THR A 9 -0.77 16.32 -17.19
N TYR A 10 -1.61 16.64 -16.21
CA TYR A 10 -2.96 16.04 -16.11
C TYR A 10 -3.80 16.31 -17.36
N LYS A 11 -3.73 17.52 -17.90
CA LYS A 11 -4.35 17.88 -19.18
C LYS A 11 -3.89 16.97 -20.32
N GLU A 12 -2.58 16.80 -20.50
CA GLU A 12 -2.03 15.92 -21.54
C GLU A 12 -2.42 14.45 -21.33
N GLN A 13 -2.63 14.02 -20.08
CA GLN A 13 -3.13 12.69 -19.77
C GLN A 13 -4.60 12.53 -20.19
N VAL A 14 -5.47 13.49 -19.87
CA VAL A 14 -6.89 13.50 -20.28
C VAL A 14 -6.99 13.52 -21.80
N GLU A 15 -6.23 14.39 -22.47
CA GLU A 15 -6.19 14.48 -23.93
C GLU A 15 -5.74 13.14 -24.55
N LEU A 16 -4.71 12.49 -23.99
CA LEU A 16 -4.25 11.19 -24.46
C LEU A 16 -5.33 10.10 -24.32
N LEU A 17 -6.07 10.09 -23.20
CA LEU A 17 -7.16 9.13 -22.98
C LEU A 17 -8.27 9.34 -24.01
N GLY A 18 -8.65 10.60 -24.26
CA GLY A 18 -9.63 10.96 -25.30
C GLY A 18 -9.18 10.56 -26.70
N GLN A 19 -7.92 10.84 -27.05
CA GLN A 19 -7.32 10.44 -28.34
C GLN A 19 -7.33 8.93 -28.56
N ARG A 20 -7.26 8.14 -27.49
CA ARG A 20 -7.33 6.68 -27.52
C ARG A 20 -8.76 6.14 -27.58
N GLY A 21 -9.77 7.00 -27.61
CA GLY A 21 -11.17 6.62 -27.73
C GLY A 21 -11.94 6.51 -26.42
N MET A 22 -11.39 7.02 -25.29
CA MET A 22 -12.16 7.14 -24.05
C MET A 22 -13.11 8.34 -24.14
N GLN A 23 -14.39 8.12 -23.82
CA GLN A 23 -15.36 9.20 -23.65
C GLN A 23 -15.04 9.98 -22.37
N ILE A 24 -14.93 11.30 -22.51
CA ILE A 24 -14.67 12.23 -21.41
C ILE A 24 -15.61 13.42 -21.59
N ASP A 25 -16.68 13.46 -20.79
CA ASP A 25 -17.73 14.49 -20.94
C ASP A 25 -17.29 15.83 -20.35
N ASN A 26 -16.47 15.81 -19.29
CA ASN A 26 -15.91 17.01 -18.66
C ASN A 26 -14.41 16.86 -18.41
N SER A 27 -13.60 17.39 -19.33
CA SER A 27 -12.14 17.32 -19.25
C SER A 27 -11.56 17.99 -18.01
N GLU A 28 -12.10 19.14 -17.59
CA GLU A 28 -11.62 19.85 -16.40
C GLU A 28 -11.86 19.02 -15.12
N HIS A 29 -13.00 18.34 -15.05
CA HIS A 29 -13.28 17.43 -13.96
C HIS A 29 -12.35 16.20 -14.00
N ALA A 30 -12.14 15.61 -15.17
CA ALA A 30 -11.23 14.47 -15.33
C ALA A 30 -9.80 14.82 -14.91
N GLU A 31 -9.31 16.03 -15.24
CA GLU A 31 -8.01 16.53 -14.79
C GLU A 31 -7.91 16.60 -13.26
N LYS A 32 -8.93 17.16 -12.60
CA LYS A 32 -8.99 17.23 -11.12
C LYS A 32 -8.98 15.84 -10.50
N LEU A 33 -9.72 14.89 -11.07
CA LEU A 33 -9.76 13.52 -10.58
C LEU A 33 -8.44 12.79 -10.79
N LEU A 34 -7.77 12.97 -11.93
CA LEU A 34 -6.43 12.42 -12.14
C LEU A 34 -5.39 13.00 -11.18
N ALA A 35 -5.53 14.28 -10.81
CA ALA A 35 -4.68 14.91 -9.81
C ALA A 35 -4.90 14.34 -8.40
N GLN A 36 -6.14 14.01 -8.05
CA GLN A 36 -6.51 13.46 -6.74
C GLN A 36 -6.22 11.96 -6.63
N LEU A 37 -6.63 11.18 -7.63
CA LEU A 37 -6.64 9.72 -7.59
C LEU A 37 -5.38 9.09 -8.19
N ASN A 38 -4.61 9.86 -8.97
CA ASN A 38 -3.44 9.42 -9.74
C ASN A 38 -3.81 8.53 -10.95
N TYR A 39 -3.21 8.86 -12.11
CA TYR A 39 -3.36 8.11 -13.36
C TYR A 39 -3.13 6.60 -13.20
N TYR A 40 -2.09 6.18 -12.47
CA TYR A 40 -1.75 4.77 -12.33
C TYR A 40 -2.82 3.99 -11.58
N ARG A 41 -3.43 4.58 -10.55
CA ARG A 41 -4.52 3.96 -9.79
C ARG A 41 -5.74 3.74 -10.68
N LEU A 42 -6.20 4.79 -11.36
CA LEU A 42 -7.33 4.68 -12.28
C LEU A 42 -7.04 3.76 -13.47
N SER A 43 -5.78 3.62 -13.86
CA SER A 43 -5.39 2.75 -14.99
C SER A 43 -5.68 1.27 -14.80
N GLY A 44 -5.74 0.78 -13.57
CA GLY A 44 -6.20 -0.57 -13.31
C GLY A 44 -7.67 -0.78 -13.69
N TYR A 45 -8.50 0.25 -13.54
CA TYR A 45 -9.95 0.16 -13.73
C TYR A 45 -10.37 0.32 -15.19
N TRP A 46 -9.61 1.07 -16.01
CA TRP A 46 -9.85 1.13 -17.46
C TRP A 46 -9.07 0.10 -18.27
N TYR A 47 -8.11 -0.62 -17.67
CA TYR A 47 -7.36 -1.67 -18.39
C TYR A 47 -8.27 -2.71 -19.07
N PRO A 48 -9.34 -3.23 -18.43
CA PRO A 48 -10.27 -4.15 -19.07
C PRO A 48 -11.06 -3.53 -20.23
N MET A 49 -11.15 -2.20 -20.30
CA MET A 49 -11.86 -1.46 -21.35
C MET A 49 -10.96 -1.20 -22.58
N ARG A 50 -9.70 -1.66 -22.55
CA ARG A 50 -8.81 -1.56 -23.71
C ARG A 50 -9.22 -2.58 -24.77
N ARG A 51 -8.96 -2.28 -26.04
CA ARG A 51 -9.08 -3.28 -27.11
C ARG A 51 -7.98 -4.31 -26.92
N PHE A 52 -8.31 -5.58 -27.13
CA PHE A 52 -7.34 -6.67 -27.09
C PHE A 52 -7.13 -7.21 -28.49
N SER A 53 -5.87 -7.41 -28.88
CA SER A 53 -5.54 -7.99 -30.19
C SER A 53 -6.13 -9.41 -30.30
N PRO A 54 -6.93 -9.71 -31.33
CA PRO A 54 -7.49 -11.05 -31.52
C PRO A 54 -6.45 -12.15 -31.71
N GLN A 55 -5.24 -11.79 -32.16
CA GLN A 55 -4.19 -12.74 -32.52
C GLN A 55 -3.39 -13.23 -31.31
N ASN A 56 -3.17 -12.37 -30.31
CA ASN A 56 -2.29 -12.68 -29.18
C ASN A 56 -2.83 -12.26 -27.80
N GLY A 57 -4.04 -11.67 -27.74
CA GLY A 57 -4.67 -11.25 -26.49
C GLY A 57 -3.96 -10.10 -25.77
N ILE A 58 -3.07 -9.37 -26.46
CA ILE A 58 -2.35 -8.24 -25.86
C ILE A 58 -3.24 -6.99 -25.89
N ALA A 59 -3.30 -6.27 -24.77
CA ALA A 59 -4.00 -5.00 -24.66
C ALA A 59 -3.35 -3.93 -25.55
N GLN A 60 -4.16 -3.31 -26.41
CA GLN A 60 -3.81 -2.20 -27.29
C GLN A 60 -4.07 -0.86 -26.61
N ASP A 61 -3.48 0.23 -27.07
CA ASP A 61 -3.60 1.55 -26.42
C ASP A 61 -5.01 2.15 -26.55
N GLU A 62 -5.76 1.72 -27.55
CA GLU A 62 -7.11 2.15 -27.85
C GLU A 62 -8.15 1.49 -26.93
N PHE A 63 -9.24 2.23 -26.67
CA PHE A 63 -10.37 1.76 -25.87
C PHE A 63 -11.48 1.16 -26.75
N VAL A 64 -12.29 0.28 -26.15
CA VAL A 64 -13.53 -0.21 -26.77
C VAL A 64 -14.57 0.92 -26.83
N ASP A 65 -15.52 0.79 -27.76
CA ASP A 65 -16.58 1.79 -27.92
C ASP A 65 -17.44 1.85 -26.65
N GLY A 66 -17.72 3.06 -26.16
CA GLY A 66 -18.45 3.28 -24.92
C GLY A 66 -17.60 3.22 -23.65
N ALA A 67 -16.28 3.05 -23.75
CA ALA A 67 -15.39 3.24 -22.60
C ALA A 67 -15.46 4.69 -22.12
N SER A 68 -15.93 4.91 -20.89
CA SER A 68 -16.15 6.25 -20.32
C SER A 68 -15.27 6.45 -19.09
N PHE A 69 -14.67 7.65 -18.97
CA PHE A 69 -13.90 8.03 -17.78
C PHE A 69 -14.78 8.03 -16.52
N ASP A 70 -16.03 8.45 -16.62
CA ASP A 70 -16.96 8.45 -15.48
C ASP A 70 -17.27 7.03 -15.01
N LEU A 71 -17.37 6.07 -15.94
CA LEU A 71 -17.54 4.66 -15.60
C LEU A 71 -16.31 4.12 -14.84
N VAL A 72 -15.10 4.50 -15.25
CA VAL A 72 -13.86 4.12 -14.56
C VAL A 72 -13.87 4.65 -13.12
N VAL A 73 -14.24 5.91 -12.95
CA VAL A 73 -14.33 6.56 -11.63
C VAL A 73 -15.39 5.86 -10.77
N ALA A 74 -16.56 5.56 -11.32
CA ALA A 74 -17.61 4.83 -10.61
C ALA A 74 -17.16 3.41 -10.17
N LEU A 75 -16.42 2.70 -11.02
CA LEU A 75 -15.82 1.40 -10.68
C LEU A 75 -14.79 1.52 -9.54
N TYR A 76 -13.97 2.56 -9.59
CA TYR A 76 -13.01 2.86 -8.53
C TYR A 76 -13.71 3.14 -7.20
N GLU A 77 -14.71 4.03 -7.19
CA GLU A 77 -15.47 4.39 -5.99
C GLU A 77 -16.23 3.20 -5.40
N PHE A 78 -16.78 2.35 -6.27
CA PHE A 78 -17.41 1.10 -5.86
C PHE A 78 -16.42 0.19 -5.12
N ASP A 79 -15.23 -0.03 -5.69
CA ASP A 79 -14.19 -0.87 -5.08
C ASP A 79 -13.70 -0.29 -3.75
N GLU A 80 -13.49 1.03 -3.66
CA GLU A 80 -13.15 1.70 -2.40
C GLU A 80 -14.22 1.45 -1.32
N ARG A 81 -15.50 1.62 -1.66
CA ARG A 81 -16.62 1.38 -0.73
C ARG A 81 -16.71 -0.07 -0.29
N LEU A 82 -16.53 -1.00 -1.23
CA LEU A 82 -16.50 -2.43 -0.93
C LEU A 82 -15.34 -2.75 0.03
N ARG A 83 -14.15 -2.25 -0.27
CA ARG A 83 -12.95 -2.48 0.54
C ARG A 83 -13.13 -1.94 1.96
N HIS A 84 -13.65 -0.73 2.12
CA HIS A 84 -13.96 -0.17 3.43
C HIS A 84 -14.97 -1.03 4.20
N SER A 85 -16.04 -1.48 3.53
CA SER A 85 -17.07 -2.32 4.15
C SER A 85 -16.49 -3.65 4.63
N VAL A 86 -15.63 -4.28 3.81
CA VAL A 86 -14.95 -5.53 4.17
C VAL A 86 -14.01 -5.33 5.36
N PHE A 87 -13.22 -4.25 5.37
CA PHE A 87 -12.30 -3.99 6.48
C PHE A 87 -13.02 -3.80 7.82
N ILE A 88 -14.16 -3.10 7.83
CA ILE A 88 -14.96 -2.91 9.05
C ILE A 88 -15.36 -4.24 9.69
N GLU A 89 -15.77 -5.23 8.89
CA GLU A 89 -16.12 -6.55 9.43
C GLU A 89 -14.88 -7.40 9.74
N LEU A 90 -13.81 -7.25 8.96
CA LEU A 90 -12.55 -7.94 9.21
C LEU A 90 -11.92 -7.52 10.55
N ASP A 91 -12.07 -6.25 10.94
CA ASP A 91 -11.56 -5.72 12.22
C ASP A 91 -12.11 -6.52 13.43
N ARG A 92 -13.37 -6.95 13.38
CA ARG A 92 -13.99 -7.75 14.45
C ARG A 92 -13.38 -9.15 14.53
N VAL A 93 -13.16 -9.77 13.38
CA VAL A 93 -12.54 -11.10 13.28
C VAL A 93 -11.10 -11.03 13.77
N GLU A 94 -10.37 -9.99 13.35
CA GLU A 94 -8.99 -9.75 13.76
C GLU A 94 -8.88 -9.59 15.29
N LEU A 95 -9.75 -8.78 15.89
CA LEU A 95 -9.77 -8.58 17.34
C LEU A 95 -10.06 -9.88 18.09
N ALA A 96 -11.01 -10.69 17.63
CA ALA A 96 -11.32 -11.98 18.26
C ALA A 96 -10.12 -12.94 18.22
N ILE A 97 -9.45 -13.03 17.06
CA ILE A 97 -8.24 -13.85 16.89
C ILE A 97 -7.13 -13.33 17.81
N ARG A 98 -6.87 -12.01 17.80
CA ARG A 98 -5.83 -11.38 18.61
C ARG A 98 -6.03 -11.62 20.11
N THR A 99 -7.26 -11.47 20.60
CA THR A 99 -7.59 -11.72 22.01
C THR A 99 -7.37 -13.18 22.38
N ARG A 100 -7.82 -14.12 21.54
CA ARG A 100 -7.65 -15.55 21.81
C ARG A 100 -6.19 -15.98 21.79
N LEU A 101 -5.42 -15.49 20.82
CA LEU A 101 -3.98 -15.71 20.75
C LEU A 101 -3.28 -15.13 21.99
N GLY A 102 -3.61 -13.89 22.38
CA GLY A 102 -3.03 -13.25 23.56
C GLY A 102 -3.31 -14.02 24.86
N HIS A 103 -4.54 -14.54 25.00
CA HIS A 103 -4.90 -15.34 26.17
C HIS A 103 -4.13 -16.67 26.25
N GLU A 104 -4.08 -17.42 25.15
CA GLU A 104 -3.37 -18.71 25.14
C GLU A 104 -1.85 -18.54 25.29
N LEU A 105 -1.27 -17.53 24.63
CA LEU A 105 0.15 -17.23 24.75
C LEU A 105 0.51 -16.72 26.15
N GLY A 106 -0.31 -15.85 26.74
CA GLY A 106 -0.11 -15.35 28.10
C GLY A 106 -0.22 -16.43 29.17
N ARG A 107 -0.98 -17.49 28.94
CA ARG A 107 -1.04 -18.68 29.81
C ARG A 107 0.31 -19.43 29.86
N LEU A 108 1.10 -19.38 28.80
CA LEU A 108 2.43 -19.99 28.76
C LEU A 108 3.48 -19.12 29.45
N ASP A 109 3.51 -17.83 29.10
CA ASP A 109 4.42 -16.85 29.70
C ASP A 109 3.87 -15.42 29.43
N PRO A 110 3.66 -14.58 30.46
CA PRO A 110 3.20 -13.20 30.31
C PRO A 110 4.05 -12.33 29.37
N LEU A 111 5.33 -12.67 29.20
CA LEU A 111 6.29 -11.94 28.37
C LEU A 111 6.72 -12.73 27.13
N ILE A 112 5.97 -13.76 26.72
CA ILE A 112 6.33 -14.63 25.59
C ILE A 112 6.56 -13.88 24.27
N TYR A 113 5.95 -12.71 24.09
CA TYR A 113 6.16 -11.84 22.92
C TYR A 113 7.58 -11.26 22.84
N LEU A 114 8.34 -11.27 23.95
CA LEU A 114 9.75 -10.87 24.01
C LEU A 114 10.72 -12.02 23.70
N ASP A 115 10.24 -13.26 23.62
CA ASP A 115 11.06 -14.45 23.33
C ASP A 115 10.62 -15.12 22.00
N PRO A 116 11.16 -14.68 20.85
CA PRO A 116 10.86 -15.25 19.55
C PRO A 116 11.12 -16.75 19.45
N GLN A 117 12.01 -17.32 20.28
CA GLN A 117 12.32 -18.75 20.26
C GLN A 117 11.14 -19.61 20.72
N ARG A 118 10.26 -19.05 21.55
CA ARG A 118 9.05 -19.71 22.07
C ARG A 118 7.83 -19.59 21.15
N LEU A 119 7.91 -18.76 20.10
CA LEU A 119 6.80 -18.47 19.18
C LEU A 119 6.90 -19.26 17.85
N GLY A 120 7.92 -20.08 17.68
CA GLY A 120 8.11 -20.98 16.54
C GLY A 120 9.08 -20.47 15.46
N ALA A 121 9.42 -21.34 14.52
CA ALA A 121 10.56 -21.15 13.60
C ALA A 121 10.53 -19.83 12.80
N ARG A 122 9.35 -19.35 12.39
CA ARG A 122 9.21 -18.09 11.63
C ARG A 122 9.42 -16.83 12.51
N ALA A 123 9.08 -16.89 13.80
CA ALA A 123 9.36 -15.79 14.73
C ALA A 123 10.86 -15.70 15.04
N SER A 124 11.53 -16.84 15.22
CA SER A 124 12.98 -16.95 15.43
C SER A 124 13.83 -16.54 14.23
N GLN A 125 13.28 -16.57 13.02
CA GLN A 125 14.00 -16.22 11.77
C GLN A 125 14.23 -14.71 11.60
N ARG A 126 13.53 -13.85 12.34
CA ARG A 126 13.62 -12.38 12.20
C ARG A 126 14.97 -11.80 12.66
N GLY A 127 15.83 -12.59 13.31
CA GLY A 127 17.19 -12.20 13.73
C GLY A 127 18.34 -12.61 12.80
N LYS A 128 18.10 -13.35 11.70
CA LYS A 128 19.17 -13.77 10.77
C LYS A 128 19.43 -12.81 9.60
N GLY A 129 18.73 -11.67 9.59
CA GLY A 129 18.82 -10.65 8.55
C GLY A 129 19.37 -9.30 9.03
N GLU A 130 20.09 -9.26 10.16
CA GLU A 130 20.94 -8.10 10.46
C GLU A 130 22.06 -8.06 9.42
N ARG A 131 21.83 -7.31 8.33
CA ARG A 131 22.92 -6.66 7.61
C ARG A 131 23.59 -5.74 8.63
N THR A 132 24.73 -6.20 9.15
CA THR A 132 25.65 -5.39 9.94
C THR A 132 26.03 -4.17 9.12
N LEU A 133 25.37 -3.04 9.34
CA LEU A 133 25.99 -1.75 9.02
C LEU A 133 27.14 -1.59 10.03
N PRO A 134 28.36 -1.25 9.58
CA PRO A 134 29.47 -1.06 10.49
C PRO A 134 29.15 0.12 11.40
N VAL A 135 28.86 -0.16 12.67
CA VAL A 135 28.79 0.86 13.72
C VAL A 135 30.24 1.21 14.08
N PRO A 136 30.68 2.47 13.95
CA PRO A 136 32.01 2.84 14.39
C PRO A 136 32.09 2.76 15.92
N GLY A 137 33.09 2.02 16.41
CA GLY A 137 33.76 2.28 17.69
C GLY A 137 32.91 2.16 18.96
N VAL A 138 33.00 0.99 19.59
CA VAL A 138 32.62 0.77 21.00
C VAL A 138 33.57 1.56 21.90
N GLY A 139 33.19 2.79 22.23
CA GLY A 139 33.90 3.63 23.21
C GLY A 139 33.03 4.62 23.98
N GLY A 140 31.71 4.66 23.75
CA GLY A 140 30.85 5.73 24.27
C GLY A 140 29.69 5.31 25.20
N LEU A 141 29.26 4.04 25.18
CA LEU A 141 27.99 3.64 25.84
C LEU A 141 28.09 3.28 27.33
N GLN A 142 29.29 3.25 27.91
CA GLN A 142 29.45 3.15 29.37
C GLN A 142 29.23 4.50 30.08
N ARG A 143 29.21 5.62 29.34
CA ARG A 143 29.04 6.97 29.92
C ARG A 143 27.59 7.35 30.18
N TRP A 144 26.61 6.78 29.45
CA TRP A 144 25.19 7.13 29.63
C TRP A 144 24.48 6.40 30.78
N ARG A 145 25.03 5.29 31.30
CA ARG A 145 24.44 4.54 32.44
C ARG A 145 24.88 5.03 33.82
N ARG A 146 25.78 6.02 33.92
CA ARG A 146 26.30 6.52 35.22
C ARG A 146 25.77 7.90 35.63
N ASP A 147 25.31 8.74 34.70
CA ASP A 147 24.87 10.12 35.01
C ASP A 147 23.34 10.35 35.07
N GLY A 148 22.51 9.38 34.67
CA GLY A 148 21.05 9.55 34.65
C GLY A 148 20.32 9.35 35.99
N ARG A 149 21.01 8.93 37.06
CA ARG A 149 20.40 8.61 38.37
C ARG A 149 20.90 9.47 39.53
N ARG A 150 21.14 10.77 39.30
CA ARG A 150 21.37 11.75 40.38
C ARG A 150 20.74 13.13 40.16
N ARG A 151 19.65 13.25 39.40
CA ARG A 151 18.80 14.46 39.41
C ARG A 151 17.33 14.10 39.24
N ARG A 152 16.70 13.71 40.34
CA ARG A 152 15.28 13.87 40.71
C ARG A 152 15.04 13.07 41.99
N LEU A 153 15.45 13.63 43.12
CA LEU A 153 14.79 13.38 44.41
C LEU A 153 13.80 14.55 44.59
N GLN A 154 12.56 14.20 44.95
CA GLN A 154 11.53 15.10 45.50
C GLN A 154 12.02 15.71 46.83
N PRO A 155 11.41 16.80 47.36
CA PRO A 155 10.13 17.43 47.02
C PRO A 155 10.23 18.72 46.19
#